data_AF-A0A914T0H6-F1
#
_entry.id   AF-A0A914T0H6-F1
#
_cell.length_a   1.000
_cell.length_b   1.000
_cell.length_c   1.000
_cell.angle_alpha   90.00
_cell.angle_beta   90.00
_cell.angle_gamma   90.00
#
_symmetry.space_group_name_H-M   'P 1'
#
loop_
_entity.id
_entity.type
_entity.pdbx_description
1 polymer ?
#
loop_
_entity_poly.entity_id
_entity_poly.type
_entity_poly.pdbx_seq_one_letter_code
_entity_poly.pdbx_strand_id
1 'polypeptide(L)'
;MVPLNGGTKRHFLKDQSCRKCRYPCETLLHVLNRCEPNFPKITERHDAIIKRLMGGHKKKRTQEILLDKIISDTASTLRSDITIIDKENKEVILIDVTVPFENFPKAFINARERKIEKYLPIKQELEKRYDFQ
;
A
#
# COMPACT_ATOMS: atom_id res chain seq x y z
N MET A 1 26.79 -2.95 -2.03
CA MET A 1 25.76 -3.08 -3.09
C MET A 1 25.52 -4.56 -3.34
N VAL A 2 24.28 -5.06 -3.25
CA VAL A 2 24.00 -6.48 -3.54
C VAL A 2 24.21 -6.71 -5.05
N PRO A 3 24.91 -7.77 -5.48
CA PRO A 3 25.10 -8.04 -6.90
C PRO A 3 23.77 -8.48 -7.52
N LEU A 4 23.21 -7.61 -8.35
CA LEU A 4 21.99 -7.86 -9.12
C LEU A 4 22.34 -8.00 -10.61
N ASN A 5 21.65 -8.89 -11.33
CA ASN A 5 21.93 -9.12 -12.75
C ASN A 5 21.75 -7.85 -13.59
N GLY A 6 20.72 -7.06 -13.32
CA GLY A 6 20.43 -5.80 -14.03
C GLY A 6 21.39 -4.64 -13.72
N GLY A 7 22.34 -4.80 -12.79
CA GLY A 7 23.37 -3.80 -12.47
C GLY A 7 24.78 -4.19 -12.94
N THR A 8 24.92 -5.27 -13.71
CA THR A 8 26.23 -5.77 -14.14
C THR A 8 26.82 -4.95 -15.29
N LYS A 9 28.04 -4.40 -15.12
CA LYS A 9 28.74 -3.57 -16.12
C LYS A 9 28.91 -4.21 -17.52
N ARG A 10 28.67 -5.52 -17.65
CA ARG A 10 28.73 -6.28 -18.90
C ARG A 10 27.32 -6.58 -19.44
N HIS A 11 26.49 -5.55 -19.49
CA HIS A 11 25.07 -5.63 -19.86
C HIS A 11 24.79 -6.39 -21.18
N PHE A 12 25.73 -6.39 -22.12
CA PHE A 12 25.60 -7.04 -23.44
C PHE A 12 26.02 -8.52 -23.48
N LEU A 13 26.66 -9.05 -22.43
CA LEU A 13 27.23 -10.41 -22.43
C LEU A 13 26.62 -11.35 -21.38
N LYS A 14 25.69 -10.87 -20.55
CA LYS A 14 25.08 -11.65 -19.47
C LYS A 14 23.57 -11.48 -19.42
N ASP A 15 22.89 -12.56 -19.07
CA ASP A 15 21.47 -12.56 -18.76
C ASP A 15 21.18 -11.57 -17.62
N GLN A 16 20.32 -10.59 -17.90
CA GLN A 16 19.89 -9.58 -16.94
C GLN A 16 18.63 -10.01 -16.18
N SER A 17 18.05 -11.14 -16.54
CA SER A 17 16.79 -11.60 -15.97
C SER A 17 16.91 -11.88 -14.48
N CYS A 18 15.79 -11.71 -13.78
CA CYS A 18 15.67 -12.06 -12.38
C CYS A 18 15.92 -13.55 -12.18
N ARG A 19 16.89 -13.85 -11.32
CA ARG A 19 17.28 -15.22 -10.95
C ARG A 19 16.13 -16.03 -10.34
N LYS A 20 15.11 -15.37 -9.78
CA LYS A 20 13.97 -16.03 -9.13
C LYS A 20 12.73 -16.15 -10.01
N CYS A 21 12.34 -15.07 -10.69
CA CYS A 21 11.07 -15.02 -11.42
C CYS A 21 11.21 -14.71 -12.92
N ARG A 22 12.45 -14.68 -13.45
CA ARG A 22 12.76 -14.43 -14.87
C ARG A 22 12.30 -13.08 -15.42
N TYR A 23 11.92 -12.12 -14.57
CA TYR A 23 11.63 -10.76 -15.00
C TYR A 23 12.83 -10.17 -15.78
N PRO A 24 12.64 -9.48 -16.92
CA PRO A 24 13.72 -9.18 -17.88
C PRO A 24 14.93 -8.43 -17.31
N CYS A 25 14.75 -7.65 -16.25
CA CYS A 25 15.84 -6.88 -15.64
C CYS A 25 15.77 -6.95 -14.10
N GLU A 26 16.70 -7.67 -13.49
CA GLU A 26 16.84 -7.78 -12.03
C GLU A 26 17.41 -6.47 -11.45
N THR A 27 16.54 -5.51 -11.17
CA THR A 27 16.88 -4.25 -10.49
C THR A 27 16.51 -4.28 -9.01
N LEU A 28 17.02 -3.33 -8.21
CA LEU A 28 16.60 -3.18 -6.81
C LEU A 28 15.09 -2.94 -6.71
N LEU A 29 14.54 -2.09 -7.57
CA LEU A 29 13.09 -1.86 -7.68
C LEU A 29 12.34 -3.18 -7.87
N HIS A 30 12.81 -4.01 -8.80
CA HIS A 30 12.20 -5.30 -9.06
C HIS A 30 12.28 -6.20 -7.82
N VAL A 31 13.49 -6.47 -7.33
CA VAL A 31 13.72 -7.42 -6.22
C VAL A 31 12.98 -7.00 -4.95
N LEU A 32 13.00 -5.70 -4.62
CA LEU A 32 12.46 -5.20 -3.36
C LEU A 32 10.98 -4.85 -3.41
N ASN A 33 10.36 -4.64 -4.58
CA ASN A 33 8.96 -4.16 -4.62
C ASN A 33 8.05 -4.89 -5.61
N ARG A 34 8.58 -5.71 -6.54
CA ARG A 34 7.77 -6.34 -7.60
C ARG A 34 8.03 -7.82 -7.81
N CYS A 35 9.10 -8.38 -7.26
CA CYS A 35 9.45 -9.78 -7.44
C CYS A 35 8.47 -10.67 -6.67
N GLU A 36 7.64 -11.43 -7.39
CA GLU A 36 6.64 -12.36 -6.83
C GLU A 36 7.21 -13.32 -5.77
N PRO A 37 8.35 -14.00 -5.99
CA PRO A 37 9.01 -14.80 -4.95
C PRO A 37 9.38 -14.06 -3.67
N ASN A 38 9.42 -12.73 -3.68
CA ASN A 38 9.70 -11.89 -2.52
C ASN A 38 8.42 -11.25 -1.94
N PHE A 39 7.23 -11.51 -2.50
CA PHE A 39 5.97 -10.96 -1.99
C PHE A 39 5.77 -11.17 -0.49
N PRO A 40 6.06 -12.34 0.11
CA PRO A 40 5.96 -12.49 1.57
C PRO A 40 6.75 -11.44 2.36
N LYS A 41 7.98 -11.12 1.93
CA LYS A 41 8.82 -10.08 2.56
C LYS A 41 8.35 -8.67 2.23
N ILE A 42 7.79 -8.47 1.04
CA ILE A 42 7.22 -7.19 0.62
C ILE A 42 5.99 -6.87 1.48
N THR A 43 5.11 -7.85 1.67
CA THR A 43 3.95 -7.78 2.55
C THR A 43 4.36 -7.65 4.02
N GLU A 44 5.39 -8.35 4.48
CA GLU A 44 5.88 -8.20 5.86
C GLU A 44 6.32 -6.76 6.20
N ARG A 45 7.02 -6.08 5.28
CA ARG A 45 7.39 -4.66 5.44
C ARG A 45 6.16 -3.75 5.52
N HIS A 46 5.15 -4.05 4.70
CA HIS A 46 3.89 -3.33 4.67
C HIS A 46 3.13 -3.50 6.00
N ASP A 47 2.97 -4.75 6.43
CA ASP A 47 2.24 -5.11 7.64
C ASP A 47 2.93 -4.60 8.91
N ALA A 48 4.26 -4.51 8.91
CA ALA A 48 5.01 -3.92 10.01
C ALA A 48 4.62 -2.45 10.27
N ILE A 49 4.34 -1.68 9.20
CA ILE A 49 3.88 -0.30 9.31
C ILE A 49 2.46 -0.27 9.88
N ILE A 50 1.55 -1.11 9.35
CA ILE A 50 0.17 -1.22 9.85
C ILE A 50 0.17 -1.56 11.35
N LYS A 51 0.95 -2.58 11.75
CA LYS A 51 1.09 -2.98 13.16
C LYS A 51 1.60 -1.84 14.03
N ARG A 52 2.57 -1.06 13.55
CA ARG A 52 3.09 0.11 14.27
C ARG A 52 2.03 1.20 14.43
N LEU A 53 1.29 1.52 13.37
CA LEU A 53 0.19 2.50 13.43
C LEU A 53 -0.88 2.06 14.42
N MET A 54 -1.30 0.79 14.35
CA MET A 54 -2.31 0.24 15.24
C MET A 54 -1.84 0.14 16.70
N GLY A 55 -0.57 -0.22 16.94
CA GLY A 55 0.01 -0.25 18.28
C GLY A 55 0.11 1.13 18.93
N GLY A 56 0.20 2.21 18.14
CA GLY A 56 0.18 3.58 18.61
C GLY A 56 -1.23 4.18 18.76
N HIS A 57 -2.24 3.57 18.14
CA HIS A 57 -3.60 4.11 18.13
C HIS A 57 -4.33 3.86 19.46
N LYS A 58 -4.82 4.93 20.08
CA LYS A 58 -5.66 4.86 21.28
C LYS A 58 -7.13 4.77 20.86
N LYS A 59 -7.63 3.55 20.70
CA LYS A 59 -9.02 3.29 20.31
C LYS A 59 -10.02 3.93 21.28
N LYS A 60 -10.91 4.78 20.77
CA LYS A 60 -12.07 5.28 21.52
C LYS A 60 -13.17 4.20 21.57
N ARG A 61 -14.02 4.22 22.60
CA ARG A 61 -15.17 3.29 22.70
C ARG A 61 -16.16 3.43 21.55
N THR A 62 -16.25 4.63 20.98
CA THR A 62 -17.14 5.02 19.88
C THR A 62 -16.65 4.53 18.51
N GLN A 63 -15.38 4.10 18.44
CA GLN A 63 -14.72 3.74 17.20
C GLN A 63 -14.82 2.25 16.91
N GLU A 64 -15.24 1.95 15.70
CA GLU A 64 -15.08 0.65 15.07
C GLU A 64 -13.81 0.66 14.20
N ILE A 65 -12.99 -0.39 14.28
CA ILE A 65 -11.77 -0.50 13.48
C ILE A 65 -11.87 -1.78 12.65
N LEU A 66 -11.73 -1.61 11.34
CA LEU A 66 -11.75 -2.68 10.35
C LEU A 66 -10.38 -2.74 9.67
N LEU A 67 -9.79 -3.94 9.62
CA LEU A 67 -8.49 -4.18 8.98
C LEU A 67 -8.70 -5.08 7.77
N ASP A 68 -8.18 -4.69 6.60
CA ASP A 68 -8.29 -5.43 5.34
C ASP A 68 -9.72 -5.88 4.99
N LYS A 69 -10.72 -5.09 5.38
CA LYS A 69 -12.14 -5.38 5.15
C LYS A 69 -12.73 -4.43 4.13
N ILE A 70 -13.72 -4.94 3.40
CA ILE A 70 -14.60 -4.10 2.60
C ILE A 70 -15.37 -3.21 3.58
N ILE A 71 -15.44 -1.92 3.25
CA ILE A 71 -16.27 -0.99 3.99
C ILE A 71 -17.71 -1.40 3.66
N SER A 72 -18.39 -1.99 4.65
CA SER A 72 -19.80 -2.33 4.52
C SER A 72 -20.58 -1.10 4.09
N ASP A 73 -21.65 -1.30 3.34
CA ASP A 73 -22.54 -0.21 2.92
C ASP A 73 -21.96 0.70 1.82
N THR A 74 -20.90 0.26 1.13
CA THR A 74 -20.44 0.84 -0.15
C THR A 74 -20.58 -0.16 -1.30
N ALA A 75 -20.79 0.33 -2.52
CA ALA A 75 -20.81 -0.51 -3.73
C ALA A 75 -19.41 -1.02 -4.13
N SER A 76 -18.36 -0.62 -3.41
CA SER A 76 -16.98 -0.95 -3.73
C SER A 76 -16.52 -2.29 -3.17
N THR A 77 -15.64 -2.96 -3.89
CA THR A 77 -14.91 -4.16 -3.40
C THR A 77 -13.54 -3.82 -2.81
N LEU A 78 -13.18 -2.53 -2.80
CA LEU A 78 -11.90 -2.11 -2.24
C LEU A 78 -11.86 -2.34 -0.73
N ARG A 79 -10.66 -2.62 -0.26
CA ARG A 79 -10.32 -2.84 1.14
C ARG A 79 -9.17 -1.91 1.43
N SER A 80 -9.35 -0.94 2.32
CA SER A 80 -8.21 -0.22 2.85
C SER A 80 -7.55 -1.06 3.93
N ASP A 81 -6.27 -0.84 4.14
CA ASP A 81 -5.52 -1.56 5.19
C ASP A 81 -6.11 -1.30 6.58
N ILE A 82 -6.54 -0.06 6.84
CA ILE A 82 -7.22 0.34 8.07
C ILE A 82 -8.41 1.23 7.72
N THR A 83 -9.57 0.92 8.28
CA THR A 83 -10.75 1.80 8.32
C THR A 83 -11.11 2.05 9.78
N ILE A 84 -11.28 3.32 10.15
CA ILE A 84 -11.79 3.73 11.46
C ILE A 84 -13.14 4.42 11.22
N ILE A 85 -14.19 3.91 11.86
CA ILE A 85 -15.54 4.48 11.79
C ILE A 85 -15.89 4.99 13.18
N ASP A 86 -16.10 6.30 13.31
CA ASP A 86 -16.61 6.94 14.51
C ASP A 86 -18.05 7.40 14.23
N LYS A 87 -19.03 6.60 14.67
CA LYS A 87 -20.45 6.88 14.40
C LYS A 87 -20.97 8.09 15.19
N GLU A 88 -20.35 8.39 16.33
CA GLU A 88 -20.74 9.51 17.18
C GLU A 88 -20.30 10.83 16.58
N ASN A 89 -19.02 10.92 16.17
CA ASN A 89 -18.49 12.11 15.52
C ASN A 89 -18.86 12.22 14.05
N LYS A 90 -19.57 11.21 13.51
CA LYS A 90 -19.78 11.04 12.08
C LYS A 90 -18.46 11.24 11.34
N GLU A 91 -17.52 10.32 11.54
CA GLU A 91 -16.22 10.36 10.85
C GLU A 91 -15.87 8.97 10.34
N VAL A 92 -15.38 8.91 9.10
CA VAL A 92 -14.77 7.70 8.54
C VAL A 92 -13.37 8.03 8.05
N ILE A 93 -12.38 7.37 8.63
CA ILE A 93 -10.97 7.53 8.27
C ILE A 93 -10.51 6.28 7.53
N LEU A 94 -10.11 6.47 6.27
CA LEU A 94 -9.50 5.42 5.45
C LEU A 94 -7.99 5.63 5.42
N ILE A 95 -7.23 4.62 5.85
CA ILE A 95 -5.78 4.65 5.83
C ILE A 95 -5.31 3.47 5.00
N ASP A 96 -4.53 3.78 3.95
CA ASP A 96 -3.97 2.79 3.04
C ASP A 96 -2.47 3.04 2.95
N VAL A 97 -1.69 2.04 3.35
CA VAL A 97 -0.24 2.04 3.41
C VAL A 97 0.32 1.67 2.04
N THR A 98 1.45 2.28 1.70
CA THR A 98 2.23 1.89 0.54
C THR A 98 3.70 2.08 0.84
N VAL A 99 4.52 1.12 0.40
CA VAL A 99 5.97 1.14 0.54
C VAL A 99 6.57 1.23 -0.86
N PRO A 100 6.63 2.42 -1.48
CA PRO A 100 7.22 2.58 -2.81
C PRO A 100 8.74 2.44 -2.74
N PHE A 101 9.36 2.13 -3.88
CA PHE A 101 10.81 2.22 -4.00
C PHE A 101 11.25 3.69 -4.01
N GLU A 102 12.28 4.01 -3.24
CA GLU A 102 12.76 5.38 -2.98
C GLU A 102 13.56 5.97 -4.16
N ASN A 103 12.95 5.99 -5.35
CA ASN A 103 13.54 6.59 -6.54
C ASN A 103 13.09 8.05 -6.65
N PHE A 104 13.68 8.91 -5.80
CA PHE A 104 13.37 10.34 -5.62
C PHE A 104 12.06 10.65 -4.87
N PRO A 105 11.93 11.86 -4.29
CA PRO A 105 10.70 12.30 -3.60
C PRO A 105 9.42 12.10 -4.42
N LYS A 106 9.52 12.24 -5.74
CA LYS A 106 8.40 12.05 -6.69
C LYS A 106 7.79 10.64 -6.62
N ALA A 107 8.58 9.61 -6.28
CA ALA A 107 8.05 8.25 -6.12
C ALA A 107 7.01 8.16 -4.99
N PHE A 108 7.25 8.84 -3.88
CA PHE A 108 6.32 8.88 -2.74
C PHE A 108 5.06 9.69 -3.07
N ILE A 109 5.23 10.85 -3.73
CA ILE A 109 4.11 11.70 -4.16
C ILE A 109 3.20 10.91 -5.10
N ASN A 110 3.76 10.32 -6.16
CA ASN A 110 2.98 9.53 -7.12
C ASN A 110 2.29 8.33 -6.47
N ALA A 111 2.94 7.66 -5.52
CA ALA A 111 2.33 6.52 -4.81
C ALA A 111 1.14 6.97 -3.96
N ARG A 112 1.26 8.12 -3.28
CA ARG A 112 0.18 8.75 -2.51
C ARG A 112 -0.99 9.17 -3.41
N GLU A 113 -0.71 9.87 -4.50
CA GLU A 113 -1.73 10.34 -5.46
C GLU A 113 -2.55 9.18 -6.03
N ARG A 114 -1.89 8.10 -6.46
CA ARG A 114 -2.57 6.89 -6.95
C ARG A 114 -3.51 6.27 -5.94
N LYS A 115 -3.15 6.26 -4.65
CA LYS A 115 -4.03 5.76 -3.59
C LYS A 115 -5.20 6.72 -3.37
N ILE A 116 -4.97 8.04 -3.37
CA ILE A 116 -6.05 9.03 -3.28
C ILE A 116 -7.05 8.85 -4.42
N GLU A 117 -6.58 8.77 -5.67
CA GLU A 117 -7.41 8.54 -6.84
C GLU A 117 -8.20 7.23 -6.74
N LYS A 118 -7.54 6.14 -6.29
CA LYS A 118 -8.17 4.82 -6.09
C LYS A 118 -9.35 4.88 -5.12
N TYR A 119 -9.24 5.61 -4.01
CA TYR A 119 -10.28 5.67 -2.97
C TYR A 119 -11.22 6.87 -3.11
N LEU A 120 -11.01 7.77 -4.08
CA LEU A 120 -11.87 8.94 -4.29
C LEU A 120 -13.35 8.59 -4.49
N PRO A 121 -13.74 7.56 -5.27
CA PRO A 121 -15.15 7.20 -5.42
C PRO A 121 -15.81 6.78 -4.10
N ILE A 122 -15.08 6.04 -3.25
CA ILE A 122 -15.57 5.59 -1.95
C ILE A 122 -15.74 6.76 -1.00
N LYS A 123 -14.79 7.69 -1.00
CA LYS A 123 -14.88 8.91 -0.20
C LYS A 123 -16.19 9.65 -0.52
N GLN A 124 -16.49 9.84 -1.81
CA GLN A 124 -17.72 10.51 -2.25
C GLN A 124 -19.00 9.75 -1.88
N GLU A 125 -18.98 8.42 -1.89
CA GLU A 125 -20.11 7.59 -1.48
C GLU A 125 -20.37 7.70 0.03
N LEU A 126 -19.31 7.65 0.84
CA LEU A 126 -19.39 7.79 2.29
C LEU A 126 -19.84 9.20 2.69
N GLU A 127 -19.35 10.25 2.03
CA GLU A 127 -19.76 11.64 2.27
C GLU A 127 -21.27 11.85 2.06
N LYS A 128 -21.82 11.28 0.98
CA LYS A 128 -23.27 11.34 0.72
C LYS A 128 -24.09 10.55 1.73
N ARG A 129 -23.54 9.44 2.25
CA ARG A 129 -24.27 8.47 3.08
C ARG A 129 -24.39 8.94 4.54
N TYR A 130 -23.31 9.46 5.10
CA TYR A 130 -23.25 9.81 6.52
C TYR A 130 -23.67 11.25 6.82
N ASP A 131 -24.06 12.01 5.79
CA ASP A 131 -24.57 13.38 5.90
C ASP A 131 -23.66 14.22 6.79
N PHE A 132 -22.36 14.20 6.46
CA PHE A 132 -21.34 15.03 7.09
C PHE A 132 -21.57 16.48 6.65
N GLN A 133 -22.58 17.14 7.21
CA GLN A 133 -22.79 18.59 7.14
C GLN A 133 -21.87 19.32 8.11
#